data_AF-M7T8L0-F1
#
_entry.id   AF-M7T8L0-F1
#
_cell.length_a   1.000
_cell.length_b   1.000
_cell.length_c   1.000
_cell.angle_alpha   90.00
_cell.angle_beta   90.00
_cell.angle_gamma   90.00
#
_symmetry.space_group_name_H-M   'P 1'
#
loop_
_entity.id
_entity.type
_entity.pdbx_description
1 polymer ?
#
loop_
_entity_poly.entity_id
_entity_poly.type
_entity_poly.pdbx_seq_one_letter_code
_entity_poly.pdbx_strand_id
1 'polypeptide(L)'
;MVTTEEFKKQMEDMRDQLKQILSGGNTRSKDVDERMDLWTQLQFIKWNPSKQSALDHVVEFRYLIRRAGEAQMPTNPTQQVTMFINSIQDQDGGEWKARMRRKLRQEPDATINQVCEDFIAHRGIQKGGQSHSIDKKQPLWNEDFQLLCPNCGKYGYHLPKNCTKKKVKDDAKK
;
A
#
# COMPACT_ATOMS: atom_id res chain seq x y z
N MET A 1 20.57 -4.87 0.64
CA MET A 1 19.90 -6.12 1.01
C MET A 1 19.95 -6.21 2.52
N VAL A 2 18.80 -6.36 3.20
CA VAL A 2 18.78 -6.67 4.63
C VAL A 2 19.31 -8.09 4.76
N THR A 3 20.35 -8.27 5.55
CA THR A 3 20.94 -9.59 5.83
C THR A 3 19.96 -10.44 6.65
N THR A 4 20.10 -11.77 6.58
CA THR A 4 19.27 -12.69 7.35
C THR A 4 19.31 -12.41 8.86
N GLU A 5 20.45 -11.92 9.36
CA GLU A 5 20.64 -11.58 10.77
C GLU A 5 19.98 -10.25 11.15
N GLU A 6 20.02 -9.24 10.27
CA GLU A 6 19.26 -7.99 10.46
C GLU A 6 17.76 -8.25 10.45
N PHE A 7 17.28 -9.16 9.59
CA PHE A 7 15.87 -9.54 9.57
C PHE A 7 15.44 -10.26 10.85
N LYS A 8 16.23 -11.23 11.33
CA LYS A 8 15.95 -11.92 12.61
C LYS A 8 15.90 -10.94 13.77
N LYS A 9 16.88 -10.04 13.86
CA LYS A 9 16.90 -9.00 14.89
C LYS A 9 15.67 -8.10 14.82
N GLN A 10 15.27 -7.69 13.62
CA GLN A 10 14.06 -6.88 13.43
C GLN A 10 12.79 -7.63 13.86
N MET A 11 12.72 -8.94 13.64
CA MET A 11 11.62 -9.80 14.09
C MET A 11 11.59 -9.98 15.62
N GLU A 12 12.76 -10.09 16.25
CA GLU A 12 12.91 -10.18 17.71
C GLU A 12 12.54 -8.85 18.38
N ASP A 13 13.06 -7.73 17.88
CA ASP A 13 12.76 -6.38 18.37
C ASP A 13 11.26 -6.09 18.29
N MET A 14 10.61 -6.44 17.17
CA MET A 14 9.16 -6.29 17.03
C MET A 14 8.40 -7.24 17.97
N ARG A 15 8.83 -8.50 18.11
CA ARG A 15 8.19 -9.43 19.04
C ARG A 15 8.25 -8.90 20.47
N ASP A 16 9.37 -8.30 20.87
CA ASP A 16 9.53 -7.73 22.20
C ASP A 16 8.74 -6.43 22.38
N GLN A 17 8.64 -5.59 21.34
CA GLN A 17 7.70 -4.44 21.32
C GLN A 17 6.26 -4.90 21.49
N LEU A 18 5.84 -5.95 20.77
CA LEU A 18 4.51 -6.53 20.92
C LEU A 18 4.30 -7.06 22.34
N LYS A 19 5.24 -7.81 22.91
CA LYS A 19 5.14 -8.27 24.31
C LYS A 19 5.02 -7.12 25.31
N GLN A 20 5.72 -6.00 25.10
CA GLN A 20 5.63 -4.82 25.97
C GLN A 20 4.24 -4.17 25.89
N ILE A 21 3.70 -3.98 24.67
CA ILE A 21 2.34 -3.47 24.44
C ILE A 21 1.30 -4.38 25.12
N LEU A 22 1.53 -5.70 25.08
CA LEU A 22 0.62 -6.71 25.60
C LEU A 22 0.76 -6.95 27.12
N SER A 23 1.83 -6.49 27.77
CA SER A 23 2.00 -6.64 29.22
C SER A 23 0.94 -5.89 30.06
N GLY A 24 0.15 -5.01 29.42
CA GLY A 24 -0.98 -4.29 30.03
C GLY A 24 -2.37 -4.90 29.84
N GLY A 25 -2.54 -6.04 29.15
CA GLY A 25 -3.86 -6.61 28.87
C GLY A 25 -3.84 -8.10 28.54
N ASN A 26 -4.89 -8.82 28.96
CA ASN A 26 -5.03 -10.28 28.81
C ASN A 26 -5.14 -10.68 27.32
N THR A 27 -4.01 -10.91 26.64
CA THR A 27 -3.99 -11.31 25.23
C THR A 27 -3.61 -12.77 25.04
N ARG A 28 -4.46 -13.48 24.27
CA ARG A 28 -4.25 -14.87 23.85
C ARG A 28 -3.15 -14.93 22.78
N SER A 29 -2.31 -15.97 22.83
CA SER A 29 -1.22 -16.25 21.87
C SER A 29 -1.59 -16.07 20.39
N LYS A 30 -2.86 -16.34 20.02
CA LYS A 30 -3.40 -16.16 18.67
C LYS A 30 -3.26 -14.74 18.10
N ASP A 31 -3.30 -13.71 18.95
CA ASP A 31 -3.15 -12.30 18.54
C ASP A 31 -1.69 -11.97 18.17
N VAL A 32 -0.72 -12.65 18.79
CA VAL A 32 0.71 -12.48 18.47
C VAL A 32 1.04 -13.14 17.13
N ASP A 33 0.53 -14.35 16.89
CA ASP A 33 0.78 -15.07 15.64
C ASP A 33 0.18 -14.32 14.43
N GLU A 34 -1.02 -13.77 14.55
CA GLU A 34 -1.65 -12.95 13.51
C GLU A 34 -0.84 -11.68 13.20
N ARG A 35 -0.33 -10.99 14.22
CA ARG A 35 0.53 -9.80 14.04
C ARG A 35 1.86 -10.15 13.36
N MET A 36 2.47 -11.27 13.74
CA MET A 36 3.73 -11.73 13.13
C MET A 36 3.53 -12.16 11.67
N ASP A 37 2.38 -12.77 11.35
CA ASP A 37 2.01 -13.11 9.99
C ASP A 37 1.80 -11.84 9.14
N LEU A 38 1.02 -10.87 9.62
CA LEU A 38 0.82 -9.58 8.94
C LEU A 38 2.14 -8.84 8.69
N TRP A 39 3.05 -8.84 9.67
CA TRP A 39 4.37 -8.24 9.48
C TRP A 39 5.19 -8.95 8.42
N THR A 40 5.18 -10.28 8.43
CA THR A 40 5.86 -11.11 7.44
C THR A 40 5.33 -10.78 6.05
N GLN A 41 4.01 -10.71 5.89
CA GLN A 41 3.38 -10.30 4.63
C GLN A 41 3.83 -8.89 4.19
N LEU A 42 3.85 -7.90 5.08
CA LEU A 42 4.31 -6.54 4.76
C LEU A 42 5.79 -6.47 4.34
N GLN A 43 6.65 -7.28 4.95
CA GLN A 43 8.08 -7.29 4.64
C GLN A 43 8.38 -7.99 3.30
N PHE A 44 7.63 -9.05 3.00
CA PHE A 44 7.86 -9.91 1.84
C PHE A 44 6.93 -9.62 0.66
N ILE A 45 5.98 -8.70 0.79
CA ILE A 45 5.20 -8.24 -0.36
C ILE A 45 6.17 -7.70 -1.41
N LYS A 46 6.06 -8.24 -2.63
CA LYS A 46 6.84 -7.80 -3.78
C LYS A 46 5.94 -7.53 -4.95
N TRP A 47 6.13 -6.37 -5.56
CA TRP A 47 5.50 -6.10 -6.84
C TRP A 47 6.10 -7.01 -7.90
N ASN A 48 5.23 -7.63 -8.69
CA ASN A 48 5.61 -8.43 -9.83
C ASN A 48 4.78 -7.98 -11.05
N PRO A 49 5.38 -7.25 -12.01
CA PRO A 49 4.66 -6.72 -13.16
C PRO A 49 4.06 -7.80 -14.07
N SER A 50 4.59 -9.03 -14.04
CA SER A 50 4.05 -10.16 -14.82
C SER A 50 2.79 -10.79 -14.20
N LYS A 51 2.55 -10.57 -12.90
CA LYS A 51 1.44 -11.18 -12.16
C LYS A 51 0.34 -10.20 -11.78
N GLN A 52 0.70 -8.93 -11.55
CA GLN A 52 -0.26 -7.94 -11.09
C GLN A 52 0.04 -6.52 -11.58
N SER A 53 -1.01 -5.73 -11.78
CA SER A 53 -0.85 -4.31 -12.13
C SER A 53 -0.29 -3.50 -10.96
N ALA A 54 0.24 -2.32 -11.23
CA ALA A 54 0.69 -1.40 -10.18
C ALA A 54 -0.46 -1.03 -9.22
N LEU A 55 -1.69 -0.89 -9.74
CA LEU A 55 -2.87 -0.62 -8.94
C LEU A 55 -3.20 -1.81 -8.02
N ASP A 56 -3.19 -3.05 -8.56
CA ASP A 56 -3.47 -4.25 -7.78
C ASP A 56 -2.49 -4.37 -6.59
N HIS A 57 -1.20 -4.12 -6.84
CA HIS A 57 -0.18 -4.16 -5.81
C HIS A 57 -0.34 -3.08 -4.73
N VAL A 58 -0.70 -1.85 -5.13
CA VAL A 58 -0.98 -0.77 -4.17
C VAL A 58 -2.20 -1.09 -3.32
N VAL A 59 -3.26 -1.68 -3.90
CA VAL A 59 -4.45 -2.12 -3.15
C VAL A 59 -4.06 -3.19 -2.12
N GLU A 60 -3.26 -4.18 -2.51
CA GLU A 60 -2.78 -5.24 -1.62
C GLU A 60 -1.94 -4.66 -0.47
N PHE A 61 -0.96 -3.80 -0.77
CA PHE A 61 -0.12 -3.15 0.23
C PHE A 61 -0.95 -2.35 1.25
N ARG A 62 -1.90 -1.53 0.76
CA ARG A 62 -2.78 -0.72 1.61
C ARG A 62 -3.68 -1.55 2.49
N TYR A 63 -4.19 -2.67 1.96
CA TYR A 63 -4.96 -3.61 2.77
C TYR A 63 -4.13 -4.13 3.95
N LEU A 64 -2.87 -4.49 3.72
CA LEU A 64 -1.97 -4.95 4.80
C LEU A 64 -1.67 -3.85 5.82
N ILE A 65 -1.42 -2.61 5.40
CA ILE A 65 -1.22 -1.47 6.31
C ILE A 65 -2.43 -1.25 7.22
N ARG A 66 -3.65 -1.31 6.67
CA ARG A 66 -4.88 -1.19 7.44
C ARG A 66 -5.01 -2.31 8.46
N ARG A 67 -4.78 -3.56 8.05
CA ARG A 67 -4.79 -4.75 8.93
C ARG A 67 -3.76 -4.63 10.06
N ALA A 68 -2.57 -4.13 9.77
CA ALA A 68 -1.55 -3.87 10.77
C ALA A 68 -2.01 -2.79 11.77
N GLY A 69 -2.69 -1.74 11.31
CA GLY A 69 -3.31 -0.73 12.18
C GLY A 69 -4.40 -1.30 13.08
N GLU A 70 -5.31 -2.13 12.55
CA GLU A 70 -6.34 -2.85 13.32
C GLU A 70 -5.72 -3.75 14.40
N ALA A 71 -4.60 -4.40 14.07
CA ALA A 71 -3.84 -5.23 14.98
C ALA A 71 -2.92 -4.43 15.93
N GLN A 72 -3.05 -3.09 15.96
CA GLN A 72 -2.26 -2.18 16.79
C GLN A 72 -0.74 -2.38 16.65
N MET A 73 -0.30 -2.74 15.44
CA MET A 73 1.11 -2.92 15.15
C MET A 73 1.78 -1.55 15.03
N PRO A 74 3.01 -1.38 15.55
CA PRO A 74 3.73 -0.12 15.49
C PRO A 74 4.27 0.12 14.06
N THR A 75 3.40 0.59 13.16
CA THR A 75 3.78 1.00 11.79
C THR A 75 3.60 2.50 11.62
N ASN A 76 4.68 3.26 11.80
CA ASN A 76 4.64 4.71 11.59
C ASN A 76 4.66 5.07 10.09
N PRO A 77 4.21 6.27 9.68
CA PRO A 77 4.13 6.66 8.26
C PRO A 77 5.44 6.48 7.48
N THR A 78 6.58 6.81 8.08
CA THR A 78 7.92 6.65 7.45
C THR A 78 8.24 5.19 7.17
N GLN A 79 7.89 4.29 8.09
CA GLN A 79 8.04 2.84 7.89
C GLN A 79 7.15 2.35 6.75
N GLN A 80 5.90 2.80 6.68
CA GLN A 80 4.99 2.43 5.59
C GLN A 80 5.54 2.85 4.22
N VAL A 81 6.05 4.08 4.10
CA VAL A 81 6.71 4.57 2.87
C VAL A 81 7.92 3.71 2.52
N THR A 82 8.75 3.39 3.52
CA THR A 82 9.95 2.57 3.32
C THR A 82 9.61 1.15 2.88
N MET A 83 8.63 0.50 3.53
CA MET A 83 8.14 -0.83 3.17
C MET A 83 7.59 -0.84 1.74
N PHE A 84 6.77 0.16 1.38
CA PHE A 84 6.24 0.26 0.03
C PHE A 84 7.36 0.42 -1.01
N ILE A 85 8.33 1.30 -0.80
CA ILE A 85 9.48 1.44 -1.70
C ILE A 85 10.23 0.11 -1.83
N ASN A 86 10.44 -0.62 -0.74
CA ASN A 86 11.14 -1.90 -0.74
C ASN A 86 10.34 -3.06 -1.35
N SER A 87 9.02 -2.92 -1.46
CA SER A 87 8.17 -3.89 -2.16
C SER A 87 8.38 -3.86 -3.68
N ILE A 88 8.80 -2.72 -4.23
CA ILE A 88 9.17 -2.59 -5.65
C ILE A 88 10.58 -3.14 -5.83
N GLN A 89 10.82 -4.03 -6.80
CA GLN A 89 12.18 -4.53 -7.07
C GLN A 89 13.00 -3.50 -7.85
N ASP A 90 14.33 -3.50 -7.69
CA ASP A 90 15.21 -2.55 -8.38
C ASP A 90 15.24 -2.77 -9.90
N GLN A 91 15.20 -4.03 -10.33
CA GLN A 91 15.12 -4.39 -11.75
C GLN A 91 13.87 -3.81 -12.43
N ASP A 92 12.76 -3.77 -11.68
CA ASP A 92 11.50 -3.34 -12.24
C ASP A 92 11.36 -1.83 -12.07
N GLY A 93 11.82 -1.23 -10.96
CA GLY A 93 11.55 0.16 -10.56
C GLY A 93 12.72 0.98 -10.05
N GLY A 94 13.96 0.67 -10.45
CA GLY A 94 15.15 1.41 -10.04
C GLY A 94 15.07 2.91 -10.35
N GLU A 95 14.60 3.30 -11.54
CA GLU A 95 14.44 4.71 -11.92
C GLU A 95 13.41 5.42 -11.03
N TRP A 96 12.24 4.81 -10.84
CA TRP A 96 11.20 5.30 -9.95
C TRP A 96 11.72 5.47 -8.52
N LYS A 97 12.41 4.47 -7.99
CA LYS A 97 12.98 4.49 -6.65
C LYS A 97 14.00 5.61 -6.49
N ALA A 98 14.88 5.81 -7.47
CA ALA A 98 15.86 6.89 -7.44
C ALA A 98 15.17 8.27 -7.42
N ARG A 99 14.14 8.45 -8.25
CA ARG A 99 13.30 9.67 -8.25
C ARG A 99 12.59 9.86 -6.91
N MET A 100 11.93 8.82 -6.40
CA MET A 100 11.16 8.87 -5.17
C MET A 100 12.07 9.17 -3.96
N ARG A 101 13.24 8.52 -3.87
CA ARG A 101 14.24 8.84 -2.82
C ARG A 101 14.72 10.28 -2.88
N ARG A 102 14.84 10.86 -4.09
CA ARG A 102 15.18 12.29 -4.24
C ARG A 102 14.03 13.17 -3.74
N LYS A 103 12.80 12.86 -4.12
CA LYS A 103 11.60 13.57 -3.67
C LYS A 103 11.48 13.55 -2.14
N LEU A 104 11.63 12.40 -1.51
CA LEU A 104 11.59 12.27 -0.04
C LEU A 104 12.70 13.03 0.70
N ARG A 105 13.82 13.36 0.05
CA ARG A 105 14.85 14.24 0.63
C ARG A 105 14.45 15.72 0.58
N GLN A 106 13.61 16.10 -0.39
CA GLN A 106 13.12 17.46 -0.58
C GLN A 106 11.83 17.69 0.19
N GLU A 107 10.99 16.67 0.30
CA GLU A 107 9.67 16.64 0.94
C GLU A 107 9.61 15.45 1.91
N PRO A 108 10.20 15.58 3.12
CA PRO A 108 10.30 14.47 4.08
C PRO A 108 8.94 14.07 4.67
N ASP A 109 7.93 14.92 4.53
CA ASP A 109 6.55 14.74 5.00
C ASP A 109 5.63 14.10 3.94
N ALA A 110 6.17 13.66 2.80
CA ALA A 110 5.38 12.99 1.78
C ALA A 110 4.64 11.78 2.36
N THR A 111 3.32 11.77 2.17
CA THR A 111 2.44 10.73 2.68
C THR A 111 2.54 9.46 1.86
N ILE A 112 2.22 8.30 2.48
CA ILE A 112 2.10 7.04 1.75
C ILE A 112 1.11 7.14 0.58
N ASN A 113 0.07 7.98 0.70
CA ASN A 113 -0.88 8.23 -0.37
C ASN A 113 -0.21 8.80 -1.62
N GLN A 114 0.58 9.86 -1.44
CA GLN A 114 1.30 10.51 -2.53
C GLN A 114 2.33 9.57 -3.17
N VAL A 115 3.02 8.74 -2.38
CA VAL A 115 4.01 7.78 -2.89
C VAL A 115 3.33 6.69 -3.73
N CYS A 116 2.20 6.15 -3.25
CA CYS A 116 1.43 5.15 -3.99
C CYS A 116 0.84 5.71 -5.29
N GLU A 117 0.29 6.91 -5.27
CA GLU A 117 -0.24 7.58 -6.46
C GLU A 117 0.84 7.86 -7.50
N ASP A 118 2.02 8.33 -7.07
CA ASP A 118 3.17 8.54 -7.95
C ASP A 118 3.67 7.23 -8.57
N PHE A 119 3.67 6.13 -7.82
CA PHE A 119 3.98 4.81 -8.36
C PHE A 119 2.98 4.36 -9.43
N ILE A 120 1.68 4.50 -9.15
CA ILE A 120 0.61 4.19 -10.11
C ILE A 120 0.78 5.06 -11.36
N ALA A 121 1.06 6.37 -11.22
CA ALA A 121 1.26 7.26 -12.35
C ALA A 121 2.52 6.88 -13.17
N HIS A 122 3.61 6.51 -12.51
CA HIS A 122 4.84 6.09 -13.16
C HIS A 122 4.68 4.80 -13.98
N ARG A 123 3.84 3.87 -13.50
CA ARG A 123 3.57 2.58 -14.19
C ARG A 123 2.37 2.60 -15.11
N GLY A 124 1.44 3.50 -14.83
CA GLY A 124 0.12 3.57 -15.42
C GLY A 124 0.06 4.19 -16.81
N ILE A 125 1.20 4.56 -17.41
CA ILE A 125 1.22 4.88 -18.85
C ILE A 125 1.26 3.57 -19.64
N GLN A 126 0.11 2.90 -19.70
CA GLN A 126 -0.23 2.14 -20.89
C GLN A 126 -0.42 3.16 -22.02
N LYS A 127 0.45 3.10 -23.04
CA LYS A 127 0.09 3.62 -24.37
C LYS A 127 -1.22 2.91 -24.79
N GLY A 128 -2.35 3.62 -24.69
CA GLY A 128 -3.66 3.15 -25.20
C GLY A 128 -4.80 3.05 -24.19
N GLY A 129 -4.59 3.28 -22.89
CA GLY A 129 -5.66 3.30 -21.90
C GLY A 129 -6.24 4.71 -21.76
N GLN A 130 -7.47 4.92 -22.24
CA GLN A 130 -8.25 6.14 -22.11
C GLN A 130 -8.13 6.68 -20.66
N SER A 131 -7.48 7.83 -20.50
CA SER A 131 -7.35 8.52 -19.22
C SER A 131 -8.74 8.73 -18.66
N HIS A 132 -9.11 7.96 -17.63
CA HIS A 132 -10.29 8.27 -16.84
C HIS A 132 -9.96 9.55 -16.09
N SER A 133 -10.45 10.66 -16.63
CA SER A 133 -10.66 11.89 -15.89
C SER A 133 -11.57 11.54 -14.72
N ILE A 134 -10.98 11.10 -13.61
CA ILE A 134 -11.68 11.11 -12.32
C ILE A 134 -12.00 12.57 -12.09
N ASP A 135 -13.29 12.86 -12.01
CA ASP A 135 -13.81 14.19 -11.71
C ASP A 135 -13.02 14.73 -10.51
N LYS A 136 -12.32 15.85 -10.67
CA LYS A 136 -11.22 16.35 -9.81
C LYS A 136 -11.61 16.66 -8.35
N LYS A 137 -12.81 16.27 -7.92
CA LYS A 137 -13.38 16.60 -6.61
C LYS A 137 -13.14 15.53 -5.55
N GLN A 138 -12.83 14.28 -5.91
CA GLN A 138 -12.64 13.20 -4.93
C GLN A 138 -11.26 12.54 -5.07
N PRO A 139 -10.54 12.32 -3.95
CA PRO A 139 -9.27 11.63 -3.98
C PRO A 139 -9.46 10.16 -4.35
N LEU A 140 -8.47 9.57 -5.02
CA LEU A 140 -8.48 8.16 -5.42
C LEU A 140 -8.60 7.23 -4.21
N TRP A 141 -8.19 7.71 -3.03
CA TRP A 141 -8.21 6.97 -1.78
C TRP A 141 -8.87 7.80 -0.68
N ASN A 142 -9.61 7.15 0.21
CA ASN A 142 -10.08 7.78 1.45
C ASN A 142 -9.09 7.54 2.61
N GLU A 143 -9.41 8.11 3.78
CA GLU A 143 -8.64 7.97 5.01
C GLU A 143 -8.55 6.51 5.50
N ASP A 144 -9.54 5.68 5.16
CA ASP A 144 -9.60 4.25 5.49
C ASP A 144 -8.84 3.36 4.49
N PHE A 145 -8.02 3.95 3.62
CA PHE A 145 -7.26 3.28 2.55
C PHE A 145 -8.12 2.51 1.53
N GLN A 146 -9.39 2.88 1.37
CA GLN A 146 -10.29 2.32 0.38
C GLN A 146 -10.09 3.00 -0.96
N LEU A 147 -10.16 2.24 -2.05
CA LEU A 147 -10.03 2.73 -3.42
C LEU A 147 -11.39 3.29 -3.89
N LEU A 148 -11.38 4.49 -4.48
CA LEU A 148 -12.53 5.01 -5.19
C LEU A 148 -12.71 4.24 -6.50
N CYS A 149 -13.82 3.51 -6.62
CA CYS A 149 -14.11 2.78 -7.84
C CYS A 149 -14.70 3.72 -8.92
N PRO A 150 -14.03 3.90 -10.08
CA PRO A 150 -14.51 4.81 -11.12
C PRO A 150 -15.79 4.33 -11.79
N ASN A 151 -16.16 3.04 -11.64
CA ASN A 151 -17.38 2.50 -12.23
C ASN A 151 -18.62 2.79 -11.37
N CYS A 152 -18.49 2.80 -10.03
CA CYS A 152 -19.63 2.96 -9.12
C CYS A 152 -19.59 4.21 -8.24
N GLY A 153 -18.48 4.97 -8.26
CA GLY A 153 -18.30 6.17 -7.46
C GLY A 153 -18.25 5.94 -5.95
N LYS A 154 -17.99 4.70 -5.51
CA LYS A 154 -17.91 4.34 -4.08
C LYS A 154 -16.50 3.92 -3.71
N TYR A 155 -16.11 4.28 -2.49
CA TYR A 155 -14.93 3.72 -1.84
C TYR A 155 -15.15 2.26 -1.48
N GLY A 156 -14.14 1.42 -1.75
CA GLY A 156 -14.09 0.04 -1.31
C GLY A 156 -12.80 -0.65 -1.71
N TYR A 157 -12.71 -1.95 -1.41
CA TYR A 157 -11.53 -2.78 -1.74
C TYR A 157 -11.67 -3.54 -3.06
N HIS A 158 -12.80 -3.36 -3.76
CA HIS A 158 -13.01 -4.01 -5.03
C HIS A 158 -12.28 -3.23 -6.13
N LEU A 159 -11.52 -3.97 -6.94
CA LEU A 159 -10.85 -3.40 -8.10
C LEU A 159 -11.90 -2.98 -9.14
N PRO A 160 -11.63 -1.97 -9.99
CA PRO A 160 -12.57 -1.54 -11.02
C PRO A 160 -13.03 -2.69 -11.93
N LYS A 161 -12.12 -3.65 -12.21
CA LYS A 161 -12.38 -4.86 -12.99
C LYS A 161 -13.37 -5.85 -12.32
N ASN A 162 -13.48 -5.80 -11.00
CA ASN A 162 -14.37 -6.65 -10.20
C ASN A 162 -15.65 -5.90 -9.77
N CYS A 163 -15.89 -4.69 -10.28
CA CYS A 163 -17.10 -3.94 -9.98
C CYS A 163 -18.29 -4.55 -10.72
N THR A 164 -19.33 -4.95 -9.98
CA THR A 164 -20.58 -5.50 -10.55
C THR A 164 -21.44 -4.45 -11.23
N LYS A 165 -21.16 -3.16 -11.03
CA LYS A 165 -21.87 -2.05 -11.69
C LYS A 165 -21.18 -1.66 -13.00
N LYS A 166 -21.98 -1.53 -14.07
CA LYS A 166 -21.51 -1.00 -15.36
C LYS A 166 -21.06 0.44 -15.18
N LYS A 167 -20.03 0.87 -15.92
CA LYS A 167 -19.59 2.27 -16.03
C LYS A 167 -20.82 3.16 -16.15
N VAL A 168 -20.94 4.15 -15.27
CA VAL A 168 -21.85 5.28 -15.49
C VAL A 168 -21.37 5.91 -16.79
N LYS A 169 -22.08 5.64 -17.89
CA LYS A 169 -21.89 6.43 -19.09
C LYS A 169 -22.40 7.81 -18.70
N ASP A 170 -21.54 8.82 -18.77
CA ASP A 170 -22.00 10.20 -18.73
C ASP A 170 -23.03 10.33 -19.86
N ASP A 171 -24.30 10.43 -19.49
CA ASP A 171 -25.36 10.74 -20.42
C ASP A 171 -25.02 12.09 -21.04
N ALA A 172 -24.90 12.05 -22.36
CA ALA A 172 -24.60 13.18 -23.22
C ALA A 172 -25.36 14.43 -22.77
N LYS A 173 -24.62 15.46 -22.36
CA LYS A 173 -25.17 16.81 -22.35
C LYS A 173 -25.13 17.34 -23.78
N LYS A 174 -26.31 17.18 -24.39
CA LYS A 174 -26.89 17.85 -25.55
C LYS A 174 -26.37 19.25 -25.83
#